data_AF-A0A177PE79-F1
#
_entry.id   AF-A0A177PE79-F1
#
_cell.length_a   1.000
_cell.length_b   1.000
_cell.length_c   1.000
_cell.angle_alpha   90.00
_cell.angle_beta   90.00
_cell.angle_gamma   90.00
#
_symmetry.space_group_name_H-M   'P 1'
#
loop_
_entity.id
_entity.type
_entity.pdbx_description
1 polymer ?
#
loop_
_entity_poly.entity_id
_entity_poly.type
_entity_poly.pdbx_seq_one_letter_code
_entity_poly.pdbx_strand_id
1 'polypeptide(L)'
;MASPAAAQQGRIWSFSLDEAKPPMAFLNYGVPETDDSLGGFHCDAHSGATTLFISETDGKQKAGKAATAILAVGDAQTKVAGKLVPNEEAGVPSFEGRVAADDPIFAAMARGETLVVTIGGSKQSAPLKGAWAKIGKFVDACKKR
;
A
#
# COMPACT_ATOMS: atom_id res chain seq x y z
N MET A 1 -28.93 2.64 -6.87
CA MET A 1 -29.12 3.01 -5.45
C MET A 1 -27.91 2.48 -4.70
N ALA A 2 -26.92 3.33 -4.38
CA ALA A 2 -25.77 2.92 -3.58
C ALA A 2 -26.23 2.72 -2.14
N SER A 3 -25.95 1.55 -1.56
CA SER A 3 -26.32 1.26 -0.17
C SER A 3 -25.55 2.18 0.78
N PRO A 4 -26.19 2.87 1.72
CA PRO A 4 -25.52 3.77 2.67
C PRO A 4 -24.57 3.06 3.66
N ALA A 5 -24.48 1.72 3.59
CA ALA A 5 -23.68 0.89 4.48
C ALA A 5 -22.17 0.85 4.14
N ALA A 6 -21.76 1.21 2.91
CA ALA A 6 -20.34 1.21 2.52
C ALA A 6 -19.59 2.43 3.10
N ALA A 7 -20.22 3.60 3.12
CA ALA A 7 -19.61 4.86 3.57
C ALA A 7 -19.43 5.00 5.10
N GLN A 8 -19.98 4.07 5.89
CA GLN A 8 -19.79 4.02 7.35
C GLN A 8 -18.66 3.07 7.77
N GLN A 9 -18.08 2.33 6.84
CA GLN A 9 -16.97 1.44 7.11
C GLN A 9 -15.69 2.25 6.93
N GLY A 10 -14.99 2.55 8.03
CA GLY A 10 -13.65 3.15 7.95
C GLY A 10 -12.70 2.27 7.11
N ARG A 11 -11.51 2.79 6.81
CA ARG A 11 -10.53 2.08 5.96
C ARG A 11 -10.29 0.64 6.45
N ILE A 12 -10.28 -0.30 5.52
CA ILE A 12 -9.99 -1.72 5.78
C ILE A 12 -8.93 -2.24 4.81
N TRP A 13 -8.22 -3.29 5.23
CA TRP A 13 -7.38 -4.05 4.32
C TRP A 13 -8.24 -4.94 3.43
N SER A 14 -8.05 -4.84 2.12
CA SER A 14 -8.64 -5.70 1.10
C SER A 14 -7.54 -6.36 0.27
N PHE A 15 -7.81 -7.59 -0.18
CA PHE A 15 -6.98 -8.29 -1.15
C PHE A 15 -7.84 -8.62 -2.36
N SER A 16 -7.33 -8.35 -3.55
CA SER A 16 -7.94 -8.72 -4.82
C SER A 16 -6.87 -9.27 -5.77
N LEU A 17 -7.33 -10.12 -6.69
CA LEU A 17 -6.55 -10.62 -7.80
C LEU A 17 -7.30 -10.25 -9.07
N ASP A 18 -6.64 -9.48 -9.93
CA ASP A 18 -7.11 -9.17 -11.27
C ASP A 18 -6.58 -10.25 -12.23
N GLU A 19 -7.49 -10.87 -12.98
CA GLU A 19 -7.20 -11.95 -13.94
C GLU A 19 -6.69 -11.43 -15.30
N ALA A 20 -6.16 -10.21 -15.34
CA ALA A 20 -5.38 -9.67 -16.46
C ALA A 20 -4.24 -10.62 -16.89
N LYS A 21 -3.60 -10.31 -18.01
CA LYS A 21 -2.44 -11.06 -18.52
C LYS A 21 -1.21 -10.13 -18.60
N PRO A 22 -0.27 -10.22 -17.65
CA PRO A 22 -0.22 -11.12 -16.49
C PRO A 22 -1.24 -10.76 -15.38
N PRO A 23 -1.64 -11.72 -14.51
CA PRO A 23 -2.53 -11.42 -13.39
C PRO A 23 -1.87 -10.43 -12.44
N MET A 24 -2.65 -9.54 -11.83
CA MET A 24 -2.14 -8.56 -10.87
C MET A 24 -2.77 -8.77 -9.50
N ALA A 25 -1.95 -8.86 -8.46
CA ALA A 25 -2.43 -8.93 -7.09
C ALA A 25 -2.37 -7.55 -6.45
N PHE A 26 -3.38 -7.23 -5.65
CA PHE A 26 -3.50 -5.97 -4.92
C PHE A 26 -3.79 -6.22 -3.44
N LEU A 27 -3.15 -5.43 -2.59
CA LEU A 27 -3.41 -5.34 -1.16
C LEU A 27 -3.58 -3.86 -0.81
N ASN A 28 -4.81 -3.42 -0.60
CA ASN A 28 -5.13 -1.99 -0.41
C ASN A 28 -5.68 -1.72 0.99
N TYR A 29 -5.37 -0.55 1.55
CA TYR A 29 -5.99 -0.03 2.78
C TYR A 29 -6.81 1.22 2.47
N GLY A 30 -8.12 1.07 2.37
CA GLY A 30 -9.03 2.14 1.98
C GLY A 30 -10.48 1.83 2.35
N VAL A 31 -11.36 2.80 2.13
CA VAL A 31 -12.80 2.64 2.30
C VAL A 31 -13.35 1.98 1.02
N PRO A 32 -14.03 0.83 1.13
CA PRO A 32 -14.60 0.12 -0.02
C PRO A 32 -15.53 1.03 -0.84
N GLU A 33 -15.49 0.88 -2.17
CA GLU A 33 -16.39 1.59 -3.11
C GLU A 33 -16.25 3.12 -3.08
N THR A 34 -15.14 3.64 -2.55
CA THR A 34 -14.83 5.07 -2.55
C THR A 34 -13.37 5.32 -2.94
N ASP A 35 -13.05 6.56 -3.27
CA ASP A 35 -11.69 7.01 -3.56
C ASP A 35 -10.85 7.28 -2.29
N ASP A 36 -11.44 7.14 -1.09
CA ASP A 36 -10.70 7.28 0.16
C ASP A 36 -9.78 6.06 0.39
N SER A 37 -8.50 6.21 0.06
CA SER A 37 -7.50 5.17 0.25
C SER A 37 -6.21 5.77 0.78
N LEU A 38 -5.61 5.13 1.79
CA LEU A 38 -4.21 5.42 2.14
C LEU A 38 -3.28 4.97 1.00
N GLY A 39 -3.65 3.90 0.32
CA GLY A 39 -2.84 3.20 -0.67
C GLY A 39 -2.58 1.76 -0.23
N GLY A 40 -1.54 1.17 -0.79
CA GLY A 40 -1.23 -0.22 -0.56
C GLY A 40 -0.13 -0.75 -1.46
N PHE A 41 -0.25 -2.01 -1.81
CA PHE A 41 0.74 -2.75 -2.54
C PHE A 41 0.10 -3.45 -3.74
N HIS A 42 0.84 -3.52 -4.85
CA HIS A 42 0.43 -4.33 -5.98
C HIS A 42 1.64 -4.98 -6.67
N CYS A 43 1.39 -6.05 -7.41
CA CYS A 43 2.43 -6.73 -8.17
C CYS A 43 1.83 -7.44 -9.38
N ASP A 44 2.64 -7.63 -10.42
CA ASP A 44 2.39 -8.71 -11.36
C ASP A 44 2.62 -10.04 -10.63
N ALA A 45 1.71 -10.99 -10.83
CA ALA A 45 1.79 -12.30 -10.20
C ALA A 45 3.13 -12.96 -10.51
N HIS A 46 3.77 -13.50 -9.47
CA HIS A 46 5.05 -14.19 -9.51
C HIS A 46 6.25 -13.35 -9.99
N SER A 47 6.14 -12.02 -10.02
CA SER A 47 7.26 -11.14 -10.41
C SER A 47 8.39 -11.08 -9.39
N GLY A 48 8.13 -11.46 -8.13
CA GLY A 48 9.09 -11.34 -7.02
C GLY A 48 9.29 -9.91 -6.52
N ALA A 49 8.58 -8.94 -7.06
CA ALA A 49 8.67 -7.55 -6.64
C ALA A 49 7.30 -6.91 -6.55
N THR A 50 7.17 -6.00 -5.59
CA THR A 50 5.94 -5.32 -5.26
C THR A 50 6.12 -3.83 -5.43
N THR A 51 5.13 -3.17 -5.99
CA THR A 51 5.00 -1.72 -5.99
C THR A 51 4.24 -1.28 -4.75
N LEU A 52 4.83 -0.39 -3.96
CA LEU A 52 4.16 0.38 -2.92
C LEU A 52 3.59 1.65 -3.55
N PHE A 53 2.29 1.85 -3.38
CA PHE A 53 1.60 3.08 -3.76
C PHE A 53 0.97 3.73 -2.54
N ILE A 54 1.19 5.03 -2.34
CA ILE A 54 0.55 5.83 -1.28
C ILE A 54 -0.15 7.01 -1.93
N SER A 55 -1.46 7.09 -1.74
CA SER A 55 -2.34 7.99 -2.50
C SER A 55 -2.00 9.47 -2.29
N GLU A 56 -1.63 9.84 -1.07
CA GLU A 56 -1.42 11.23 -0.69
C GLU A 56 -0.18 11.35 0.20
N THR A 57 0.73 12.25 -0.16
CA THR A 57 1.90 12.62 0.66
C THR A 57 1.68 13.99 1.33
N ASP A 58 2.74 14.69 1.75
CA ASP A 58 2.62 16.05 2.26
C ASP A 58 2.56 17.09 1.12
N GLY A 59 1.85 18.20 1.35
CA GLY A 59 1.76 19.30 0.39
C GLY A 59 3.04 20.11 0.19
N LYS A 60 4.16 19.73 0.82
CA LYS A 60 5.48 20.34 0.59
C LYS A 60 6.28 19.59 -0.48
N GLN A 61 5.90 18.34 -0.77
CA GLN A 61 6.47 17.53 -1.82
C GLN A 61 6.03 17.99 -3.21
N LYS A 62 6.90 17.82 -4.21
CA LYS A 62 6.60 18.10 -5.63
C LYS A 62 6.69 16.83 -6.46
N ALA A 63 5.71 16.60 -7.32
CA ALA A 63 5.72 15.50 -8.28
C ALA A 63 6.99 15.52 -9.17
N GLY A 64 7.38 14.35 -9.67
CA GLY A 64 8.54 14.17 -10.54
C GLY A 64 9.89 14.12 -9.81
N LYS A 65 9.90 14.15 -8.47
CA LYS A 65 11.11 14.01 -7.66
C LYS A 65 11.25 12.60 -7.10
N ALA A 66 12.50 12.15 -6.97
CA ALA A 66 12.81 10.94 -6.22
C ALA A 66 12.43 11.14 -4.74
N ALA A 67 11.93 10.08 -4.11
CA ALA A 67 11.56 10.07 -2.70
C ALA A 67 11.88 8.71 -2.09
N THR A 68 11.88 8.64 -0.76
CA THR A 68 12.03 7.39 -0.03
C THR A 68 10.89 7.29 0.98
N ALA A 69 10.14 6.20 0.91
CA ALA A 69 9.20 5.83 1.95
C ALA A 69 9.91 4.98 3.00
N ILE A 70 9.59 5.20 4.26
CA ILE A 70 10.00 4.35 5.38
C ILE A 70 8.73 3.63 5.86
N LEU A 71 8.73 2.31 5.72
CA LEU A 71 7.70 1.43 6.26
C LEU A 71 8.19 0.90 7.60
N ALA A 72 7.36 0.99 8.65
CA ALA A 72 7.68 0.45 9.96
C ALA A 72 6.50 -0.31 10.56
N VAL A 73 6.79 -1.44 11.20
CA VAL A 73 5.84 -2.25 11.97
C VAL A 73 6.55 -2.75 13.22
N GLY A 74 6.24 -2.18 14.39
CA GLY A 74 7.04 -2.42 15.60
C GLY A 74 8.51 -2.05 15.37
N ASP A 75 9.42 -2.99 15.65
CA ASP A 75 10.86 -2.82 15.43
C ASP A 75 11.31 -3.09 13.98
N ALA A 76 10.45 -3.68 13.15
CA ALA A 76 10.77 -3.97 11.76
C ALA A 76 10.64 -2.71 10.90
N GLN A 77 11.64 -2.41 10.08
CA GLN A 77 11.63 -1.26 9.20
C GLN A 77 12.27 -1.56 7.85
N THR A 78 11.66 -1.06 6.78
CA THR A 78 12.18 -1.13 5.40
C THR A 78 12.12 0.25 4.75
N LYS A 79 13.18 0.60 4.02
CA LYS A 79 13.23 1.81 3.18
C LYS A 79 12.89 1.42 1.74
N VAL A 80 11.93 2.12 1.16
CA VAL A 80 11.45 1.91 -0.21
C VAL A 80 11.84 3.12 -1.03
N ALA A 81 12.77 2.94 -1.97
CA ALA A 81 13.12 3.98 -2.94
C ALA A 81 12.01 4.09 -4.00
N GLY A 82 11.68 5.32 -4.38
CA GLY A 82 10.59 5.59 -5.30
C GLY A 82 10.60 7.01 -5.84
N LYS A 83 9.46 7.43 -6.35
CA LYS A 83 9.22 8.75 -6.92
C LYS A 83 7.86 9.28 -6.49
N LEU A 84 7.74 10.60 -6.50
CA LEU A 84 6.48 11.29 -6.33
C LEU A 84 5.80 11.41 -7.69
N VAL A 85 4.56 10.95 -7.78
CA VAL A 85 3.75 11.02 -9.01
C VAL A 85 2.65 12.07 -8.85
N PRO A 86 2.28 12.77 -9.92
CA PRO A 86 1.22 13.78 -9.85
C PRO A 86 -0.11 13.14 -9.45
N ASN A 87 -0.82 13.78 -8.54
CA ASN A 87 -2.20 13.49 -8.19
C ASN A 87 -2.94 14.83 -8.10
N GLU A 88 -3.56 15.23 -9.22
CA GLU A 88 -4.24 16.52 -9.36
C GLU A 88 -5.51 16.59 -8.53
N GLU A 89 -6.14 15.44 -8.28
CA GLU A 89 -7.40 15.33 -7.53
C GLU A 89 -7.20 15.62 -6.04
N ALA A 90 -6.11 15.13 -5.45
CA ALA A 90 -5.77 15.39 -4.05
C ALA A 90 -5.03 16.72 -3.81
N GLY A 91 -4.51 17.36 -4.87
CA GLY A 91 -3.69 18.56 -4.76
C GLY A 91 -2.32 18.36 -4.10
N VAL A 92 -1.96 17.11 -3.79
CA VAL A 92 -0.64 16.68 -3.27
C VAL A 92 -0.19 15.44 -4.04
N PRO A 93 1.12 15.21 -4.25
CA PRO A 93 1.57 14.06 -5.04
C PRO A 93 1.36 12.74 -4.30
N SER A 94 1.15 11.67 -5.06
CA SER A 94 1.23 10.29 -4.56
C SER A 94 2.68 9.81 -4.57
N PHE A 95 2.96 8.72 -3.85
CA PHE A 95 4.25 8.04 -3.89
C PHE A 95 4.13 6.69 -4.57
N GLU A 96 5.08 6.36 -5.44
CA GLU A 96 5.25 5.05 -6.04
C GLU A 96 6.69 4.58 -5.84
N GLY A 97 6.87 3.40 -5.24
CA GLY A 97 8.19 2.81 -5.00
C GLY A 97 8.18 1.29 -5.08
N ARG A 98 9.35 0.66 -5.11
CA ARG A 98 9.45 -0.80 -5.30
C ARG A 98 10.13 -1.46 -4.10
N VAL A 99 9.55 -2.57 -3.64
CA VAL A 99 10.03 -3.41 -2.53
C VAL A 99 10.00 -4.87 -2.97
N ALA A 100 10.90 -5.70 -2.46
CA ALA A 100 10.92 -7.12 -2.80
C ALA A 100 9.71 -7.84 -2.18
N ALA A 101 9.11 -8.81 -2.88
CA ALA A 101 7.92 -9.52 -2.39
C ALA A 101 8.20 -10.41 -1.16
N ASP A 102 9.47 -10.70 -0.88
CA ASP A 102 9.97 -11.44 0.27
C ASP A 102 10.56 -10.54 1.37
N ASP A 103 10.42 -9.22 1.24
CA ASP A 103 10.90 -8.26 2.25
C ASP A 103 10.30 -8.57 3.64
N PRO A 104 11.12 -8.53 4.71
CA PRO A 104 10.67 -8.87 6.06
C PRO A 104 9.52 -7.97 6.56
N ILE A 105 9.30 -6.79 5.96
CA ILE A 105 8.18 -5.92 6.29
C ILE A 105 6.84 -6.62 6.13
N PHE A 106 6.67 -7.51 5.14
CA PHE A 106 5.39 -8.21 4.94
C PHE A 106 5.11 -9.23 6.05
N ALA A 107 6.15 -9.93 6.52
CA ALA A 107 6.02 -10.82 7.67
C ALA A 107 5.70 -10.02 8.95
N ALA A 108 6.30 -8.85 9.11
CA ALA A 108 5.99 -7.94 10.21
C ALA A 108 4.55 -7.41 10.12
N MET A 109 4.11 -6.96 8.95
CA MET A 109 2.73 -6.50 8.72
C MET A 109 1.70 -7.58 9.05
N ALA A 110 2.00 -8.84 8.74
CA ALA A 110 1.09 -9.92 9.01
C ALA A 110 0.86 -10.10 10.54
N ARG A 111 1.90 -9.93 11.36
CA ARG A 111 1.89 -10.22 12.80
C ARG A 111 1.74 -8.99 13.70
N GLY A 112 2.07 -7.82 13.20
CA GLY A 112 2.10 -6.57 13.95
C GLY A 112 0.74 -5.91 14.06
N GLU A 113 0.71 -4.79 14.80
CA GLU A 113 -0.53 -4.09 15.12
C GLU A 113 -0.83 -2.94 14.17
N THR A 114 0.21 -2.19 13.76
CA THR A 114 0.07 -1.00 12.91
C THR A 114 1.24 -0.89 11.95
N LEU A 115 0.94 -0.65 10.68
CA LEU A 115 1.89 -0.19 9.68
C LEU A 115 1.98 1.33 9.75
N VAL A 116 3.19 1.84 9.87
CA VAL A 116 3.51 3.27 9.77
C VAL A 116 4.24 3.52 8.48
N VAL A 117 3.78 4.51 7.71
CA VAL A 117 4.40 4.95 6.47
C VAL A 117 4.86 6.39 6.65
N THR A 118 6.14 6.64 6.40
CA THR A 118 6.71 7.99 6.46
C THR A 118 7.34 8.34 5.11
N ILE A 119 6.91 9.46 4.53
CA ILE A 119 7.43 9.97 3.25
C ILE A 119 7.66 11.47 3.41
N GLY A 120 8.93 11.90 3.34
CA GLY A 120 9.27 13.29 3.63
C GLY A 120 8.86 13.67 5.06
N GLY A 121 8.00 14.69 5.21
CA GLY A 121 7.43 15.10 6.49
C GLY A 121 6.07 14.44 6.81
N SER A 122 5.48 13.72 5.86
CA SER A 122 4.21 13.01 6.06
C SER A 122 4.41 11.72 6.85
N LYS A 123 3.53 11.47 7.82
CA LYS A 123 3.45 10.22 8.57
C LYS A 123 2.00 9.75 8.62
N GLN A 124 1.74 8.59 8.05
CA GLN A 124 0.43 7.95 8.02
C GLN A 124 0.51 6.57 8.67
N SER A 125 -0.63 6.06 9.14
CA SER A 125 -0.71 4.76 9.81
C SER A 125 -1.92 3.95 9.37
N ALA A 126 -1.74 2.63 9.25
CA ALA A 126 -2.78 1.68 8.93
C ALA A 126 -2.81 0.56 10.00
N PRO A 127 -3.89 0.39 10.78
CA PRO A 127 -4.04 -0.77 11.66
C PRO A 127 -4.02 -2.08 10.85
N LEU A 128 -3.37 -3.11 11.38
CA LEU A 128 -3.19 -4.41 10.73
C LEU A 128 -4.16 -5.48 11.27
N LYS A 129 -5.07 -5.09 12.16
CA LYS A 129 -6.10 -5.97 12.73
C LYS A 129 -6.91 -6.62 11.60
N GLY A 130 -6.90 -7.96 11.53
CA GLY A 130 -7.64 -8.72 10.51
C GLY A 130 -7.02 -8.70 9.11
N ALA A 131 -5.78 -8.21 8.95
CA ALA A 131 -5.07 -8.17 7.67
C ALA A 131 -4.26 -9.43 7.38
N TRP A 132 -3.90 -10.23 8.40
CA TRP A 132 -3.03 -11.43 8.29
C TRP A 132 -3.32 -12.30 7.06
N ALA A 133 -4.55 -12.77 6.90
CA ALA A 133 -4.91 -13.67 5.81
C ALA A 133 -4.79 -13.01 4.42
N LYS A 134 -5.05 -11.70 4.34
CA LYS A 134 -4.99 -10.92 3.09
C LYS A 134 -3.55 -10.65 2.68
N ILE A 135 -2.71 -10.29 3.65
CA ILE A 135 -1.26 -10.13 3.45
C ILE A 135 -0.64 -11.44 3.00
N GLY A 136 -1.02 -12.58 3.62
CA GLY A 136 -0.55 -13.90 3.20
C GLY A 136 -0.90 -14.23 1.75
N LYS A 137 -2.15 -13.99 1.33
CA LYS A 137 -2.58 -14.17 -0.07
C LYS A 137 -1.81 -13.28 -1.04
N PHE A 138 -1.61 -12.02 -0.67
CA PHE A 138 -0.85 -11.07 -1.48
C PHE A 138 0.60 -11.53 -1.68
N VAL A 139 1.28 -11.88 -0.60
CA VAL A 139 2.67 -12.34 -0.65
C VAL A 139 2.80 -13.63 -1.48
N ASP A 140 1.87 -14.58 -1.34
CA ASP A 140 1.89 -15.81 -2.15
C ASP A 140 1.72 -15.52 -3.66
N ALA A 141 0.83 -14.58 -3.99
CA ALA A 141 0.60 -14.17 -5.38
C ALA A 141 1.82 -13.44 -5.97
N CYS A 142 2.53 -12.62 -5.19
CA CYS A 142 3.66 -11.83 -5.68
C CYS A 142 5.00 -12.58 -5.70
N LYS A 143 5.18 -13.55 -4.80
CA LYS A 143 6.44 -14.29 -4.67
C LYS A 143 6.82 -14.98 -5.98
N LYS A 144 8.11 -14.87 -6.31
CA LYS A 144 8.69 -15.46 -7.52
C LYS A 144 8.45 -16.97 -7.53
N ARG A 145 8.01 -17.48 -8.68
CA ARG A 145 7.84 -18.90 -8.98
C ARG A 145 8.70 -19.29 -10.17
#